data_AF-A0A914YZ99-F1
#
_entry.id   AF-A0A914YZ99-F1
#
_cell.length_a   1.000
_cell.length_b   1.000
_cell.length_c   1.000
_cell.angle_alpha   90.00
_cell.angle_beta   90.00
_cell.angle_gamma   90.00
#
_symmetry.space_group_name_H-M   'P 1'
#
loop_
_entity.id
_entity.type
_entity.pdbx_description
1 polymer ?
#
loop_
_entity_poly.entity_id
_entity_poly.type
_entity_poly.pdbx_seq_one_letter_code
_entity_poly.pdbx_strand_id
1 'polypeptide(L)'
;MNFLFVTLIFLQLINTCFGGYDLINDLDKQIRKKRYVLSTRKWPIRTLTWTLKKTPYISNSDKFLIRNTLHRAFNLWASVSSLEFVELPEGHRWEPDISIAFVKGKHGDNMPFDGREGIVAHAFYPTLGILHFDADENWTLNQPTGINLYQTAVHEIGHLLGLEHSTDTRAVMYPKNRKYDLNYELSDDDVRGIRRLYPQLKKYRFRKFAHK
;
A
#
# COMPACT_ATOMS: atom_id res chain seq x y z
N MET A 1 9.67 3.17 -24.89
CA MET A 1 8.50 2.53 -24.23
C MET A 1 8.68 2.79 -22.74
N ASN A 2 8.15 3.91 -22.26
CA ASN A 2 8.38 4.37 -20.89
C ASN A 2 7.54 3.51 -19.93
N PHE A 3 8.21 2.76 -19.06
CA PHE A 3 7.53 1.99 -18.03
C PHE A 3 7.14 2.95 -16.91
N LEU A 4 5.83 3.16 -16.76
CA LEU A 4 5.26 3.85 -15.60
C LEU A 4 5.46 2.96 -14.36
N PHE A 5 6.14 3.47 -13.35
CA PHE A 5 6.23 2.84 -12.04
C PHE A 5 4.99 3.21 -11.23
N VAL A 6 4.42 2.25 -10.51
CA VAL A 6 3.19 2.46 -9.71
C VAL A 6 3.45 3.44 -8.58
N THR A 7 4.70 3.48 -8.09
CA THR A 7 5.01 4.07 -6.80
C THR A 7 6.48 4.45 -6.69
N LEU A 8 6.78 5.61 -6.09
CA LEU A 8 8.09 5.87 -5.47
C LEU A 8 8.03 5.47 -4.00
N ILE A 9 8.78 4.43 -3.64
CA ILE A 9 9.03 4.10 -2.24
C ILE A 9 10.47 4.48 -1.93
N PHE A 10 10.67 5.47 -1.06
CA PHE A 10 11.99 5.71 -0.49
C PHE A 10 12.16 4.83 0.76
N LEU A 11 12.82 3.69 0.60
CA LEU A 11 13.67 3.17 1.67
C LEU A 11 14.74 4.24 1.92
N GLN A 12 14.94 4.66 3.17
CA GLN A 12 16.19 5.31 3.56
C GLN A 12 17.36 4.41 3.13
N LEU A 13 17.90 4.64 1.94
CA LEU A 13 19.24 4.22 1.56
C LEU A 13 20.06 5.50 1.47
N ILE A 14 20.85 5.67 2.53
CA ILE A 14 22.13 6.35 2.51
C ILE A 14 22.84 5.95 1.22
N ASN A 15 23.02 6.87 0.28
CA ASN A 15 24.16 6.90 -0.63
C ASN A 15 24.19 8.20 -1.45
N THR A 16 24.85 9.20 -0.85
CA THR A 16 25.81 10.17 -1.42
C THR A 16 26.18 11.05 -0.22
N CYS A 17 27.39 11.09 0.34
CA CYS A 17 28.72 10.98 -0.22
C CYS A 17 29.67 10.43 0.85
N PHE A 18 30.57 9.52 0.50
CA PHE A 18 32.03 9.66 0.69
C PHE A 18 32.72 8.38 0.17
N GLY A 19 33.64 8.58 -0.78
CA GLY A 19 34.89 7.82 -0.95
C GLY A 19 34.82 6.31 -1.21
N GLY A 20 35.11 5.90 -2.44
CA GLY A 20 35.21 4.49 -2.81
C GLY A 20 36.40 3.75 -2.21
N TYR A 21 36.25 2.42 -2.14
CA TYR A 21 37.32 1.41 -2.20
C TYR A 21 36.70 0.10 -2.69
N ASP A 22 37.42 -0.56 -3.60
CA ASP A 22 37.10 -1.85 -4.23
C ASP A 22 36.81 -2.97 -3.23
N LEU A 23 35.76 -3.75 -3.49
CA LEU A 23 35.57 -5.12 -2.96
C LEU A 23 34.56 -5.88 -3.84
N ILE A 24 34.88 -5.96 -5.14
CA ILE A 24 34.37 -7.02 -6.02
C ILE A 24 35.29 -8.23 -5.77
N ASN A 25 34.72 -9.35 -5.32
CA ASN A 25 35.28 -10.72 -5.28
C ASN A 25 35.23 -11.46 -3.93
N ASP A 26 34.14 -11.43 -3.14
CA ASP A 26 33.97 -12.54 -2.16
C ASP A 26 32.58 -12.81 -1.55
N LEU A 27 31.47 -12.67 -2.28
CA LEU A 27 30.19 -13.21 -1.77
C LEU A 27 29.29 -13.85 -2.84
N ASP A 28 29.92 -14.62 -3.74
CA ASP A 28 29.23 -15.49 -4.71
C ASP A 28 28.91 -16.90 -4.15
N LYS A 29 28.54 -17.02 -2.86
CA LYS A 29 28.03 -18.29 -2.33
C LYS A 29 26.85 -18.07 -1.37
N GLN A 30 25.67 -18.46 -1.86
CA GLN A 30 24.44 -18.80 -1.12
C GLN A 30 23.40 -17.71 -0.77
N ILE A 31 23.14 -16.73 -1.63
CA ILE A 31 21.88 -15.96 -1.50
C ILE A 31 20.72 -16.79 -2.07
N ARG A 32 19.98 -17.50 -1.19
CA ARG A 32 18.59 -17.89 -1.53
C ARG A 32 17.87 -16.62 -1.94
N LYS A 33 17.42 -16.51 -3.19
CA LYS A 33 16.53 -15.43 -3.67
C LYS A 33 15.34 -15.31 -2.71
N LYS A 34 15.35 -14.29 -1.84
CA LYS A 34 14.23 -13.99 -0.93
C LYS A 34 13.10 -13.42 -1.78
N ARG A 35 11.91 -14.02 -1.68
CA ARG A 35 10.73 -13.70 -2.49
C ARG A 35 10.03 -12.39 -2.07
N TYR A 36 10.32 -11.90 -0.86
CA TYR A 36 10.09 -10.53 -0.40
C TYR A 36 11.33 -10.02 0.34
N VAL A 37 11.63 -8.74 0.17
CA VAL A 37 12.31 -7.97 1.22
C VAL A 37 11.21 -7.53 2.18
N LEU A 38 11.31 -7.88 3.46
CA LEU A 38 10.30 -7.46 4.45
C LEU A 38 10.85 -6.22 5.13
N SER A 39 10.07 -5.14 5.12
CA SER A 39 10.37 -4.00 5.97
C SER A 39 10.32 -4.47 7.41
N THR A 40 11.29 -4.05 8.23
CA THR A 40 11.25 -4.28 9.68
C THR A 40 10.16 -3.47 10.37
N ARG A 41 9.45 -2.60 9.63
CA ARG A 41 8.43 -1.67 10.14
C ARG A 41 7.03 -2.25 9.94
N LYS A 42 6.31 -2.43 11.03
CA LYS A 42 4.91 -2.87 11.08
C LYS A 42 4.14 -2.05 12.11
N TRP A 43 2.82 -2.00 11.97
CA TRP A 43 1.97 -1.43 13.01
C TRP A 43 2.01 -2.28 14.28
N PRO A 44 2.13 -1.66 15.48
CA PRO A 44 2.09 -2.39 16.75
C PRO A 44 0.66 -2.80 17.14
N ILE A 45 -0.35 -2.13 16.57
CA ILE A 45 -1.78 -2.36 16.80
C ILE A 45 -2.42 -3.10 15.62
N ARG A 46 -3.62 -3.61 15.84
CA ARG A 46 -4.36 -4.40 14.82
C ARG A 46 -5.57 -3.68 14.23
N THR A 47 -6.17 -2.78 15.00
CA THR A 47 -7.27 -1.93 14.53
C THR A 47 -6.67 -0.59 14.14
N LEU A 48 -6.61 -0.33 12.84
CA LEU A 48 -6.04 0.88 12.26
C LEU A 48 -7.17 1.82 11.85
N THR A 49 -7.09 3.06 12.31
CA THR A 49 -8.00 4.12 11.92
C THR A 49 -7.49 4.80 10.65
N TRP A 50 -8.40 5.18 9.75
CA TRP A 50 -8.03 5.89 8.54
C TRP A 50 -9.00 7.03 8.22
N THR A 51 -8.52 8.02 7.45
CA THR A 51 -9.39 9.08 6.94
C THR A 51 -8.99 9.55 5.55
N LEU A 52 -9.99 9.95 4.76
CA LEU A 52 -9.79 10.70 3.52
C LEU A 52 -9.79 12.20 3.85
N LYS A 53 -8.62 12.84 3.77
CA LYS A 53 -8.46 14.28 4.00
C LYS A 53 -9.23 15.06 2.92
N LYS A 54 -9.87 16.15 3.35
CA LYS A 54 -10.56 17.07 2.45
C LYS A 54 -9.52 17.88 1.67
N THR A 55 -9.55 17.80 0.35
CA THR A 55 -8.70 18.58 -0.54
C THR A 55 -9.57 19.26 -1.61
N PRO A 56 -9.10 20.36 -2.24
CA PRO A 56 -9.87 21.04 -3.28
C PRO A 56 -9.97 20.23 -4.59
N TYR A 57 -9.27 19.10 -4.69
CA TYR A 57 -9.17 18.31 -5.92
C TYR A 57 -10.19 17.17 -6.00
N ILE A 58 -10.89 16.87 -4.91
CA ILE A 58 -11.93 15.84 -4.87
C ILE A 58 -13.30 16.53 -4.85
N SER A 59 -14.13 16.23 -5.85
CA SER A 59 -15.51 16.70 -5.87
C SER A 59 -16.37 15.99 -4.82
N ASN A 60 -17.43 16.64 -4.33
CA ASN A 60 -18.38 15.99 -3.41
C ASN A 60 -19.06 14.77 -4.06
N SER A 61 -19.25 14.78 -5.38
CA SER A 61 -19.82 13.66 -6.14
C SER A 61 -18.88 12.45 -6.19
N ASP A 62 -17.57 12.66 -6.30
CA ASP A 62 -16.60 11.56 -6.37
C ASP A 62 -16.26 10.97 -5.01
N LYS A 63 -16.41 11.76 -3.94
CA LYS A 63 -16.03 11.39 -2.58
C LYS A 63 -16.64 10.07 -2.12
N PHE A 64 -17.92 9.84 -2.42
CA PHE A 64 -18.60 8.58 -2.08
C PHE A 64 -17.93 7.39 -2.76
N LEU A 65 -17.64 7.52 -4.06
CA LEU A 65 -17.07 6.44 -4.86
C LEU A 65 -15.60 6.18 -4.51
N ILE A 66 -14.83 7.23 -4.20
CA ILE A 66 -13.47 7.11 -3.68
C ILE A 66 -13.48 6.38 -2.32
N ARG A 67 -14.31 6.80 -1.37
CA ARG A 67 -14.41 6.14 -0.05
C ARG A 67 -14.78 4.67 -0.18
N ASN A 68 -15.77 4.33 -1.02
CA ASN A 68 -16.14 2.94 -1.27
C ASN A 68 -14.98 2.14 -1.89
N THR A 69 -14.21 2.75 -2.78
CA THR A 69 -13.02 2.12 -3.39
C THR A 69 -11.95 1.83 -2.33
N LEU A 70 -11.67 2.79 -1.45
CA LEU A 70 -10.73 2.63 -0.35
C LEU A 70 -11.18 1.56 0.65
N HIS A 71 -12.47 1.55 1.02
CA HIS A 71 -13.05 0.49 1.85
C HIS A 71 -12.84 -0.89 1.24
N ARG A 72 -13.07 -1.05 -0.07
CA ARG A 72 -12.82 -2.32 -0.77
C ARG A 72 -11.34 -2.71 -0.71
N ALA A 73 -10.42 -1.76 -0.86
CA ALA A 73 -8.99 -2.03 -0.83
C ALA A 73 -8.51 -2.45 0.57
N PHE A 74 -8.96 -1.75 1.62
CA PHE A 74 -8.70 -2.14 3.00
C PHE A 74 -9.30 -3.51 3.34
N ASN A 75 -10.54 -3.78 2.93
CA ASN A 75 -11.20 -5.05 3.17
C ASN A 75 -10.48 -6.22 2.50
N LEU A 76 -9.87 -6.02 1.33
CA LEU A 76 -9.08 -7.05 0.66
C LEU A 76 -7.91 -7.49 1.55
N TRP A 77 -7.15 -6.55 2.13
CA TRP A 77 -6.05 -6.85 3.06
C TRP A 77 -6.53 -7.40 4.41
N ALA A 78 -7.65 -6.89 4.94
CA ALA A 78 -8.25 -7.40 6.17
C ALA A 78 -8.67 -8.86 6.04
N SER A 79 -9.22 -9.26 4.89
CA SER A 79 -9.73 -10.61 4.65
C SER A 79 -8.68 -11.72 4.80
N VAL A 80 -7.40 -11.40 4.60
CA VAL A 80 -6.28 -12.36 4.62
C VAL A 80 -5.34 -12.17 5.81
N SER A 81 -5.61 -11.20 6.69
CA SER A 81 -4.80 -10.85 7.85
C SER A 81 -5.65 -10.77 9.12
N SER A 82 -5.04 -10.36 10.23
CA SER A 82 -5.72 -10.06 11.50
C SER A 82 -5.79 -8.56 11.77
N LEU A 83 -5.75 -7.75 10.71
CA LEU A 83 -5.95 -6.31 10.78
C LEU A 83 -7.43 -5.97 10.61
N GLU A 84 -7.84 -4.89 11.26
CA GLU A 84 -9.15 -4.27 11.11
C GLU A 84 -8.94 -2.81 10.73
N PHE A 85 -9.78 -2.28 9.85
CA PHE A 85 -9.70 -0.90 9.40
C PHE A 85 -10.99 -0.15 9.72
N VAL A 86 -10.86 0.99 10.38
CA VAL A 86 -11.99 1.83 10.79
C VAL A 86 -11.85 3.21 10.19
N GLU A 87 -12.78 3.58 9.32
CA GLU A 87 -12.80 4.94 8.79
C GLU A 87 -13.32 5.92 9.86
N LEU A 88 -12.57 6.99 10.09
CA LEU A 88 -13.01 8.06 10.96
C LEU A 88 -14.05 8.96 10.27
N PRO A 89 -15.07 9.44 10.99
CA PRO A 89 -16.04 10.38 10.44
C PRO A 89 -15.36 11.68 10.03
N GLU A 90 -15.96 12.40 9.08
CA GLU A 90 -15.49 13.73 8.72
C GLU A 90 -15.62 14.69 9.92
N GLY A 91 -14.61 15.53 10.15
CA GLY A 91 -14.57 16.43 11.31
C GLY A 91 -14.20 15.76 12.63
N HIS A 92 -13.66 14.53 12.61
CA HIS A 92 -13.01 13.92 13.77
C HIS A 92 -11.93 14.84 14.36
N ARG A 93 -11.65 14.69 15.66
CA ARG A 93 -10.74 15.57 16.41
C ARG A 93 -9.38 14.95 16.75
N TRP A 94 -9.20 13.66 16.47
CA TRP A 94 -7.98 12.92 16.78
C TRP A 94 -7.26 12.53 15.50
N GLU A 95 -5.93 12.47 15.52
CA GLU A 95 -5.18 12.04 14.34
C GLU A 95 -5.45 10.55 14.03
N PRO A 96 -5.70 10.20 12.76
CA PRO A 96 -5.83 8.81 12.35
C PRO A 96 -4.46 8.13 12.31
N ASP A 97 -4.45 6.79 12.37
CA ASP A 97 -3.23 6.02 12.07
C ASP A 97 -2.84 6.18 10.59
N ILE A 98 -3.83 6.25 9.70
CA ILE A 98 -3.63 6.37 8.25
C ILE A 98 -4.33 7.63 7.70
N SER A 99 -3.57 8.52 7.08
CA SER A 99 -4.06 9.70 6.37
C SER A 99 -3.96 9.50 4.86
N ILE A 100 -5.09 9.60 4.17
CA ILE A 100 -5.18 9.49 2.71
C ILE A 100 -5.56 10.84 2.11
N ALA A 101 -4.84 11.32 1.10
CA ALA A 101 -5.16 12.57 0.41
C ALA A 101 -4.91 12.49 -1.10
N PHE A 102 -5.70 13.26 -1.86
CA PHE A 102 -5.40 13.57 -3.26
C PHE A 102 -4.77 14.96 -3.31
N VAL A 103 -3.55 15.06 -3.82
CA VAL A 103 -2.72 16.28 -3.80
C VAL A 103 -1.98 16.43 -5.13
N LYS A 104 -1.42 17.60 -5.42
CA LYS A 104 -0.72 17.89 -6.68
C LYS A 104 0.66 18.43 -6.43
N GLY A 105 1.60 18.18 -7.34
CA GLY A 105 2.93 18.80 -7.33
C GLY A 105 3.58 18.75 -5.95
N LYS A 106 4.14 19.86 -5.48
CA LYS A 106 4.70 19.98 -4.13
C LYS A 106 3.60 20.08 -3.06
N HIS A 107 3.57 19.10 -2.15
CA HIS A 107 2.48 18.95 -1.18
C HIS A 107 2.93 18.65 0.27
N GLY A 108 4.17 19.00 0.62
CA GLY A 108 4.61 19.11 2.03
C GLY A 108 5.39 17.93 2.61
N ASP A 109 5.65 16.88 1.84
CA ASP A 109 6.39 15.68 2.28
C ASP A 109 7.74 15.47 1.54
N ASN A 110 8.20 16.49 0.81
CA ASN A 110 9.40 16.47 -0.04
C ASN A 110 9.36 15.47 -1.21
N MET A 111 8.20 14.87 -1.50
CA MET A 111 8.00 13.95 -2.62
C MET A 111 6.97 14.55 -3.59
N PRO A 112 7.33 15.61 -4.34
CA PRO A 112 6.37 16.25 -5.23
C PRO A 112 5.93 15.29 -6.35
N PHE A 113 4.65 15.33 -6.72
CA PHE A 113 4.18 14.66 -7.91
C PHE A 113 4.60 15.39 -9.19
N ASP A 114 4.69 14.65 -10.29
CA ASP A 114 5.18 15.10 -11.61
C ASP A 114 4.06 15.47 -12.59
N GLY A 115 2.79 15.36 -12.18
CA GLY A 115 1.63 15.70 -12.98
C GLY A 115 1.04 14.46 -13.64
N ARG A 116 0.52 14.60 -14.86
CA ARG A 116 -0.08 13.45 -15.55
C ARG A 116 0.98 12.44 -15.96
N GLU A 117 0.66 11.17 -15.73
CA GLU A 117 1.57 10.05 -15.92
C GLU A 117 2.80 10.16 -15.00
N GLY A 118 3.65 9.14 -14.98
CA GLY A 118 4.78 9.08 -14.06
C GLY A 118 4.37 8.49 -12.71
N ILE A 119 4.49 9.28 -11.64
CA ILE A 119 4.27 8.84 -10.26
C ILE A 119 2.82 9.09 -9.87
N VAL A 120 2.01 8.04 -9.94
CA VAL A 120 0.57 8.16 -9.72
C VAL A 120 0.19 8.24 -8.23
N ALA A 121 1.01 7.66 -7.35
CA ALA A 121 0.75 7.62 -5.92
C ALA A 121 2.05 7.35 -5.15
N HIS A 122 2.03 7.63 -3.84
CA HIS A 122 3.01 7.09 -2.90
C HIS A 122 2.40 6.81 -1.54
N ALA A 123 3.01 5.87 -0.83
CA ALA A 123 2.70 5.55 0.55
C ALA A 123 3.97 5.47 1.40
N PHE A 124 3.84 5.86 2.65
CA PHE A 124 4.91 5.78 3.63
C PHE A 124 4.69 4.57 4.54
N TYR A 125 5.76 3.79 4.72
CA TYR A 125 5.74 2.62 5.61
C TYR A 125 5.24 2.96 7.03
N PRO A 126 4.74 1.96 7.77
CA PRO A 126 4.43 2.11 9.18
C PRO A 126 5.59 2.76 9.97
N THR A 127 5.32 3.61 10.96
CA THR A 127 4.00 4.03 11.46
C THR A 127 3.60 5.43 10.97
N LEU A 128 4.18 5.91 9.87
CA LEU A 128 3.86 7.27 9.39
C LEU A 128 2.45 7.33 8.80
N GLY A 129 2.03 6.29 8.10
CA GLY A 129 0.62 6.11 7.70
C GLY A 129 0.11 7.13 6.68
N ILE A 130 0.99 7.70 5.86
CA ILE A 130 0.59 8.68 4.85
C ILE A 130 0.48 7.98 3.50
N LEU A 131 -0.64 8.21 2.79
CA LEU A 131 -0.85 7.78 1.42
C LEU A 131 -1.37 8.96 0.61
N HIS A 132 -0.67 9.29 -0.46
CA HIS A 132 -1.03 10.34 -1.39
C HIS A 132 -1.29 9.77 -2.77
N PHE A 133 -2.34 10.27 -3.41
CA PHE A 133 -2.64 10.06 -4.83
C PHE A 133 -2.41 11.37 -5.57
N ASP A 134 -1.79 11.31 -6.76
CA ASP A 134 -1.65 12.50 -7.59
C ASP A 134 -3.02 12.90 -8.17
N ALA A 135 -3.50 14.07 -7.80
CA ALA A 135 -4.77 14.59 -8.27
C ALA A 135 -4.72 15.16 -9.70
N ASP A 136 -3.55 15.20 -10.35
CA ASP A 136 -3.44 15.49 -11.79
C ASP A 136 -3.79 14.28 -12.66
N GLU A 137 -3.82 13.08 -12.08
CA GLU A 137 -4.11 11.84 -12.80
C GLU A 137 -5.59 11.63 -13.14
N ASN A 138 -5.82 10.95 -14.25
CA ASN A 138 -7.15 10.55 -14.67
C ASN A 138 -7.58 9.24 -13.97
N TRP A 139 -7.95 9.38 -12.70
CA TRP A 139 -8.40 8.27 -11.86
C TRP A 139 -9.71 7.66 -12.37
N THR A 140 -9.70 6.33 -12.54
CA THR A 140 -10.91 5.59 -12.86
C THR A 140 -11.34 4.70 -11.72
N LEU A 141 -12.62 4.83 -11.40
CA LEU A 141 -13.19 4.27 -10.17
C LEU A 141 -13.92 2.95 -10.42
N ASN A 142 -14.38 2.69 -11.66
CA ASN A 142 -15.06 1.46 -12.09
C ASN A 142 -14.99 1.25 -13.62
N GLN A 143 -13.90 1.66 -14.27
CA GLN A 143 -13.75 1.53 -15.72
C GLN A 143 -12.37 0.95 -16.09
N PRO A 144 -12.26 0.25 -17.24
CA PRO A 144 -11.01 -0.37 -17.70
C PRO A 144 -10.01 0.60 -18.31
N THR A 145 -10.43 1.83 -18.59
CA THR A 145 -9.59 2.90 -19.15
C THR A 145 -9.02 3.76 -18.02
N GLY A 146 -7.87 4.42 -18.23
CA GLY A 146 -7.23 5.31 -17.24
C GLY A 146 -6.50 4.59 -16.10
N ILE A 147 -6.16 5.32 -15.04
CA ILE A 147 -5.43 4.78 -13.88
C ILE A 147 -6.45 4.30 -12.84
N ASN A 148 -6.50 2.99 -12.62
CA ASN A 148 -7.52 2.40 -11.77
C ASN A 148 -7.21 2.63 -10.28
N LEU A 149 -8.05 3.43 -9.61
CA LEU A 149 -7.84 3.78 -8.20
C LEU A 149 -7.82 2.56 -7.29
N TYR A 150 -8.66 1.56 -7.55
CA TYR A 150 -8.73 0.36 -6.71
C TYR A 150 -7.40 -0.40 -6.72
N GLN A 151 -6.86 -0.69 -7.91
CA GLN A 151 -5.60 -1.43 -8.03
C GLN A 151 -4.44 -0.65 -7.40
N THR A 152 -4.34 0.65 -7.66
CA THR A 152 -3.30 1.49 -7.05
C THR A 152 -3.46 1.54 -5.53
N ALA A 153 -4.67 1.76 -5.01
CA ALA A 153 -4.93 1.79 -3.58
C ALA A 153 -4.56 0.47 -2.89
N VAL A 154 -4.85 -0.69 -3.47
CA VAL A 154 -4.45 -1.97 -2.87
C VAL A 154 -2.93 -2.09 -2.79
N HIS A 155 -2.21 -1.69 -3.85
CA HIS A 155 -0.75 -1.68 -3.87
C HIS A 155 -0.17 -0.76 -2.78
N GLU A 156 -0.59 0.49 -2.76
CA GLU A 156 -0.13 1.49 -1.79
C GLU A 156 -0.47 1.12 -0.35
N ILE A 157 -1.65 0.54 -0.11
CA ILE A 157 -2.02 0.02 1.21
C ILE A 157 -1.08 -1.12 1.61
N GLY A 158 -0.60 -1.96 0.69
CA GLY A 158 0.42 -2.95 1.01
C GLY A 158 1.68 -2.33 1.63
N HIS A 159 2.15 -1.21 1.07
CA HIS A 159 3.26 -0.42 1.65
C HIS A 159 2.89 0.20 2.99
N LEU A 160 1.69 0.78 3.12
CA LEU A 160 1.17 1.28 4.41
C LEU A 160 1.15 0.19 5.49
N LEU A 161 1.09 -1.09 5.11
CA LEU A 161 1.08 -2.22 6.05
C LEU A 161 2.46 -2.81 6.32
N GLY A 162 3.50 -2.38 5.60
CA GLY A 162 4.88 -2.86 5.76
C GLY A 162 5.34 -3.86 4.70
N LEU A 163 4.56 -4.11 3.65
CA LEU A 163 4.98 -4.96 2.54
C LEU A 163 5.89 -4.18 1.59
N GLU A 164 6.99 -4.77 1.17
CA GLU A 164 7.79 -4.22 0.08
C GLU A 164 7.37 -4.86 -1.26
N HIS A 165 7.98 -4.38 -2.35
CA HIS A 165 7.74 -4.92 -3.67
C HIS A 165 8.02 -6.44 -3.76
N SER A 166 7.14 -7.15 -4.45
CA SER A 166 7.35 -8.54 -4.83
C SER A 166 8.06 -8.63 -6.18
N THR A 167 8.78 -9.74 -6.38
CA THR A 167 9.34 -10.12 -7.68
C THR A 167 8.40 -11.01 -8.50
N ASP A 168 7.30 -11.51 -7.92
CA ASP A 168 6.26 -12.23 -8.64
C ASP A 168 5.42 -11.24 -9.46
N THR A 169 5.44 -11.36 -10.79
CA THR A 169 4.69 -10.49 -11.70
C THR A 169 3.18 -10.60 -11.53
N ARG A 170 2.71 -11.64 -10.82
CA ARG A 170 1.30 -11.86 -10.48
C ARG A 170 0.90 -11.18 -9.17
N ALA A 171 1.86 -10.79 -8.34
CA ALA A 171 1.59 -10.12 -7.07
C ALA A 171 1.02 -8.72 -7.27
N VAL A 172 0.12 -8.31 -6.37
CA VAL A 172 -0.32 -6.92 -6.26
C VAL A 172 0.86 -6.02 -5.96
N MET A 173 1.79 -6.46 -5.09
CA MET A 173 2.99 -5.72 -4.75
C MET A 173 4.07 -5.71 -5.85
N TYR A 174 3.77 -6.09 -7.09
CA TYR A 174 4.73 -5.96 -8.20
C TYR A 174 4.86 -4.49 -8.64
N PRO A 175 6.08 -3.92 -8.78
CA PRO A 175 6.32 -2.46 -8.88
C PRO A 175 5.89 -1.78 -10.19
N LYS A 176 5.50 -2.55 -11.22
CA LYS A 176 5.20 -1.99 -12.55
C LYS A 176 3.71 -1.80 -12.72
N ASN A 177 3.32 -0.74 -13.45
CA ASN A 177 1.93 -0.50 -13.78
C ASN A 177 1.29 -1.72 -14.44
N ARG A 178 0.19 -2.15 -13.84
CA ARG A 178 -0.63 -3.25 -14.35
C ARG A 178 -1.74 -2.67 -15.20
N LYS A 179 -2.04 -3.35 -16.30
CA LYS A 179 -3.30 -3.10 -17.03
C LYS A 179 -4.46 -3.36 -16.08
N TYR A 180 -5.60 -2.74 -16.36
CA TYR A 180 -6.83 -3.06 -15.66
C TYR A 180 -7.09 -4.56 -15.68
N ASP A 181 -7.29 -5.14 -14.49
CA ASP A 181 -7.69 -6.52 -14.30
C ASP A 181 -9.06 -6.57 -13.62
N LEU A 182 -10.01 -7.25 -14.27
CA LEU A 182 -11.35 -7.46 -13.71
C LEU A 182 -11.31 -8.42 -12.52
N ASN A 183 -10.35 -9.34 -12.50
CA ASN A 183 -10.16 -10.36 -11.47
C ASN A 183 -9.00 -10.00 -10.52
N TYR A 184 -8.88 -8.71 -10.20
CA TYR A 184 -7.78 -8.21 -9.37
C TYR A 184 -7.86 -8.77 -7.94
N GLU A 185 -6.96 -9.70 -7.63
CA GLU A 185 -6.89 -10.42 -6.37
C GLU A 185 -5.46 -10.45 -5.79
N LEU A 186 -5.35 -10.70 -4.48
CA LEU A 186 -4.06 -10.90 -3.83
C LEU A 186 -3.46 -12.22 -4.27
N SER A 187 -2.19 -12.21 -4.70
CA SER A 187 -1.47 -13.45 -5.00
C SER A 187 -1.14 -14.21 -3.72
N ASP A 188 -0.79 -15.49 -3.87
CA ASP A 188 -0.26 -16.28 -2.75
C ASP A 188 0.98 -15.63 -2.11
N ASP A 189 1.76 -14.88 -2.89
CA ASP A 189 2.92 -14.16 -2.37
C ASP A 189 2.47 -13.04 -1.43
N ASP A 190 1.51 -12.22 -1.86
CA ASP A 190 0.96 -11.11 -1.06
C ASP A 190 0.36 -11.63 0.25
N VAL A 191 -0.40 -12.72 0.17
CA VAL A 191 -1.02 -13.39 1.32
C VAL A 191 0.03 -13.91 2.29
N ARG A 192 1.11 -14.53 1.82
CA ARG A 192 2.21 -14.97 2.70
C ARG A 192 2.92 -13.79 3.34
N GLY A 193 3.17 -12.73 2.57
CA GLY A 193 3.81 -11.50 3.04
C GLY A 193 3.04 -10.88 4.20
N ILE A 194 1.75 -10.60 4.00
CA ILE A 194 0.93 -9.94 5.01
C ILE A 194 0.73 -10.80 6.25
N ARG A 195 0.57 -12.12 6.10
CA ARG A 195 0.42 -13.03 7.25
C ARG A 195 1.69 -13.19 8.07
N ARG A 196 2.86 -12.91 7.50
CA ARG A 196 4.11 -12.88 8.25
C ARG A 196 4.18 -11.67 9.18
N LEU A 197 3.58 -10.54 8.80
CA LEU A 197 3.47 -9.35 9.63
C LEU A 197 2.29 -9.44 10.62
N TYR A 198 1.14 -9.89 10.12
CA TYR A 198 -0.15 -9.92 10.83
C TYR A 198 -0.85 -11.28 10.63
N PRO A 199 -0.42 -12.34 11.33
CA PRO A 199 -0.99 -13.68 11.17
C PRO A 199 -2.45 -13.71 11.63
N GLN A 200 -3.33 -14.35 10.86
CA GLN A 200 -4.74 -14.51 11.23
C GLN A 200 -4.88 -15.16 12.62
N LEU A 201 -5.77 -14.60 13.44
CA LEU A 201 -6.07 -15.19 14.73
C LEU A 201 -6.79 -16.52 14.51
N LYS A 202 -6.28 -17.61 15.11
CA LYS A 202 -6.99 -18.89 15.11
C LYS A 202 -8.31 -18.69 15.84
N LYS A 203 -9.44 -18.87 15.15
CA LYS A 203 -10.74 -19.01 15.82
C LYS A 203 -10.69 -20.28 16.66
N TYR A 204 -10.50 -20.16 17.97
CA TYR A 204 -10.64 -21.30 18.87
C TYR A 204 -12.10 -21.75 18.85
N ARG A 205 -12.36 -22.93 18.27
CA ARG A 205 -13.65 -23.61 18.42
C ARG A 205 -13.67 -24.24 19.81
N PHE A 206 -14.44 -23.67 20.73
CA PHE A 206 -14.78 -24.38 21.97
C PHE A 206 -15.53 -25.66 21.58
N ARG A 207 -14.90 -26.83 21.79
CA ARG A 207 -15.63 -28.10 21.79
C ARG A 207 -16.52 -28.06 23.01
N LYS A 208 -17.85 -27.97 22.82
CA LYS A 208 -18.79 -28.29 23.89
C LYS A 208 -18.50 -29.73 24.33
N PHE A 209 -18.02 -29.92 25.55
CA PHE A 209 -18.04 -31.23 26.17
C PHE A 209 -19.51 -31.56 26.46
N ALA A 210 -20.02 -32.56 25.76
CA ALA A 210 -21.29 -33.17 26.12
C ALA A 210 -21.08 -33.93 27.43
N HIS A 211 -21.75 -33.49 28.50
CA HIS A 211 -21.88 -34.30 29.71
C HIS A 211 -22.75 -35.51 29.37
N LYS A 212 -22.20 -36.71 29.64
CA LYS A 212 -22.92 -37.99 29.63
C LYS A 212 -23.92 -38.05 30.78
#